data_AF-A0A356S484-F1
#
_entry.id   AF-A0A356S484-F1
#
_cell.length_a   1.000
_cell.length_b   1.000
_cell.length_c   1.000
_cell.angle_alpha   90.00
_cell.angle_beta   90.00
_cell.angle_gamma   90.00
#
_symmetry.space_group_name_H-M   'P 1'
#
loop_
_entity.id
_entity.type
_entity.pdbx_description
1 polymer ?
#
loop_
_entity_poly.entity_id
_entity_poly.type
_entity_poly.pdbx_seq_one_letter_code
_entity_poly.pdbx_strand_id
1 'polypeptide(L)' 'MRRLIDENRKERAAEDAIHKAQDSANRFMMAIAGDLPGFEEAVRALYAQDGAKFREETQRWPADIHRCASVYAQAALA' A
#
# COMPACT_ATOMS: atom_id res chain seq x y z
N MET A 1 -35.13 2.19 -12.90
CA MET A 1 -34.19 1.94 -11.78
C MET A 1 -32.83 1.53 -12.33
N ARG A 2 -31.83 2.41 -12.35
CA ARG A 2 -30.46 2.13 -12.86
C ARG A 2 -29.33 2.78 -12.03
N ARG A 3 -29.64 3.39 -10.88
CA ARG A 3 -28.66 4.21 -10.13
C ARG A 3 -27.98 3.49 -8.96
N LEU A 4 -28.64 2.49 -8.36
CA LEU A 4 -28.11 1.75 -7.20
C LEU A 4 -27.02 0.70 -7.52
N ILE A 5 -26.92 0.24 -8.77
CA ILE A 5 -25.95 -0.80 -9.17
C ILE A 5 -24.57 -0.19 -9.49
N ASP A 6 -24.53 1.06 -9.93
CA ASP A 6 -23.28 1.73 -10.33
C ASP A 6 -22.43 2.13 -9.10
N GLU A 7 -23.07 2.61 -8.04
CA GLU A 7 -22.42 2.98 -6.77
C GLU A 7 -21.79 1.75 -6.11
N ASN A 8 -22.53 0.65 -5.99
CA ASN A 8 -22.02 -0.61 -5.44
C ASN A 8 -20.85 -1.20 -6.25
N ARG A 9 -20.82 -0.99 -7.57
CA ARG A 9 -19.74 -1.49 -8.42
C ARG A 9 -18.47 -0.64 -8.29
N LYS A 10 -18.62 0.67 -8.12
CA LYS A 10 -17.51 1.60 -7.92
C LYS A 10 -16.86 1.42 -6.55
N GLU A 11 -17.66 1.23 -5.50
CA GLU A 11 -17.16 0.95 -4.15
C GLU A 11 -16.33 -0.34 -4.13
N ARG A 12 -16.86 -1.44 -4.68
CA ARG A 12 -16.13 -2.71 -4.81
C ARG A 12 -14.83 -2.57 -5.61
N ALA A 13 -14.86 -1.79 -6.70
CA ALA A 13 -13.67 -1.57 -7.52
C ALA A 13 -12.57 -0.79 -6.77
N ALA A 14 -12.95 0.14 -5.89
CA ALA A 14 -12.01 0.88 -5.05
C ALA A 14 -11.42 -0.01 -3.94
N GLU A 15 -12.23 -0.81 -3.27
CA GLU A 15 -11.78 -1.78 -2.26
C GLU A 15 -10.83 -2.84 -2.87
N ASP A 16 -11.14 -3.32 -4.07
CA ASP A 16 -10.28 -4.25 -4.82
C ASP A 16 -8.94 -3.61 -5.19
N ALA A 17 -8.93 -2.31 -5.52
CA ALA A 17 -7.71 -1.58 -5.86
C ALA A 17 -6.81 -1.39 -4.63
N ILE A 18 -7.39 -1.07 -3.47
CA ILE A 18 -6.68 -0.96 -2.18
C ILE A 18 -6.04 -2.31 -1.83
N HIS A 19 -6.79 -3.40 -1.84
CA HIS A 19 -6.26 -4.74 -1.53
C HIS A 19 -5.12 -5.14 -2.48
N LYS A 20 -5.28 -4.91 -3.78
CA LYS A 20 -4.22 -5.21 -4.77
C LYS A 20 -2.97 -4.39 -4.53
N ALA A 21 -3.10 -3.11 -4.18
CA ALA A 21 -1.97 -2.26 -3.84
C ALA A 21 -1.27 -2.75 -2.57
N GLN A 22 -2.00 -3.08 -1.52
CA GLN A 22 -1.44 -3.67 -0.29
C GLN A 22 -0.68 -4.96 -0.57
N ASP A 23 -1.28 -5.90 -1.30
CA ASP A 23 -0.64 -7.18 -1.62
C ASP A 23 0.62 -7.00 -2.48
N SER A 24 0.57 -6.13 -3.49
CA SER A 24 1.71 -5.89 -4.37
C SER A 24 2.87 -5.21 -3.63
N ALA A 25 2.57 -4.22 -2.78
CA ALA A 25 3.56 -3.53 -1.96
C ALA A 25 4.16 -4.47 -0.92
N ASN A 26 3.34 -5.26 -0.22
CA ASN A 26 3.82 -6.23 0.77
C ASN A 26 4.74 -7.28 0.13
N ARG A 27 4.34 -7.87 -1.01
CA ARG A 27 5.18 -8.85 -1.73
C ARG A 27 6.52 -8.26 -2.19
N PHE A 28 6.52 -7.02 -2.67
CA PHE A 28 7.76 -6.32 -3.02
C PHE A 28 8.65 -6.09 -1.80
N MET A 29 8.08 -5.54 -0.72
CA MET A 29 8.84 -5.23 0.49
C MET A 29 9.36 -6.50 1.16
N MET A 30 8.60 -7.60 1.19
CA MET A 30 9.06 -8.87 1.74
C MET A 30 10.26 -9.44 0.96
N ALA A 31 10.30 -9.23 -0.35
CA ALA A 31 11.39 -9.74 -1.20
C ALA A 31 12.67 -8.87 -1.15
N ILE A 32 12.53 -7.55 -0.95
CA ILE A 32 13.63 -6.59 -1.13
C ILE A 32 14.03 -5.88 0.18
N ALA A 33 13.08 -5.70 1.09
CA ALA A 33 13.20 -4.88 2.29
C ALA A 33 12.99 -5.67 3.60
N GLY A 34 12.83 -7.00 3.54
CA GLY A 34 12.52 -7.83 4.73
C GLY A 34 13.55 -7.71 5.86
N ASP A 35 14.82 -7.50 5.53
CA ASP A 35 15.91 -7.30 6.50
C ASP A 35 16.20 -5.82 6.81
N LEU A 36 15.44 -4.89 6.22
CA LEU A 36 15.62 -3.46 6.46
C LEU A 36 14.90 -3.00 7.73
N PRO A 37 15.46 -2.04 8.47
CA PRO A 37 14.83 -1.51 9.68
C PRO A 37 13.48 -0.89 9.36
N GLY A 38 12.48 -1.13 10.22
CA GLY A 38 11.12 -0.60 10.06
C GLY A 38 10.26 -1.37 9.04
N PHE A 39 10.69 -2.53 8.54
CA PHE A 39 9.89 -3.38 7.65
C PHE A 39 8.54 -3.76 8.24
N GLU A 40 8.50 -4.27 9.47
CA GLU A 40 7.24 -4.69 10.10
C GLU A 40 6.30 -3.49 10.31
N GLU A 41 6.85 -2.35 10.74
CA GLU A 41 6.09 -1.13 10.96
C GLU A 41 5.57 -0.55 9.65
N ALA A 42 6.34 -0.62 8.55
CA ALA A 42 5.89 -0.25 7.22
C ALA A 42 4.76 -1.16 6.73
N VAL A 43 4.86 -2.47 6.94
CA VAL A 43 3.76 -3.42 6.61
C VAL A 43 2.52 -3.13 7.45
N ARG A 44 2.67 -2.86 8.75
CA ARG A 44 1.53 -2.47 9.61
C ARG A 44 0.89 -1.17 9.12
N ALA A 45 1.68 -0.16 8.76
CA ALA A 45 1.19 1.12 8.26
C ALA A 45 0.46 0.95 6.90
N LEU A 46 0.97 0.09 6.03
CA LEU A 46 0.34 -0.23 4.73
C LEU A 46 -1.08 -0.81 4.90
N TYR A 47 -1.25 -1.79 5.78
CA TYR A 47 -2.57 -2.39 6.02
C TYR A 47 -3.49 -1.49 6.86
N ALA A 48 -2.93 -0.60 7.69
CA ALA A 48 -3.68 0.45 8.39
C ALA A 48 -4.03 1.65 7.49
N GLN A 49 -3.57 1.67 6.24
CA GLN A 49 -3.69 2.78 5.30
C GLN A 49 -3.10 4.10 5.84
N ASP A 50 -2.10 4.01 6.72
CA ASP A 50 -1.41 5.16 7.30
C ASP A 50 -0.23 5.56 6.41
N GLY A 51 -0.51 6.40 5.41
CA GLY A 51 0.49 6.83 4.44
C GLY A 51 1.62 7.68 5.03
N ALA A 52 1.35 8.38 6.13
CA ALA A 52 2.36 9.19 6.82
C ALA A 52 3.37 8.27 7.53
N LYS A 53 2.87 7.32 8.32
CA LYS A 53 3.71 6.34 9.02
C LYS A 53 4.45 5.43 8.04
N PHE A 54 3.79 5.00 6.95
CA PHE A 54 4.45 4.23 5.90
C PHE A 54 5.67 4.98 5.34
N ARG A 55 5.51 6.27 5.05
CA ARG A 55 6.63 7.09 4.54
C ARG A 55 7.74 7.26 5.57
N GLU A 56 7.38 7.47 6.84
CA GLU A 56 8.35 7.61 7.94
C GLU A 56 9.21 6.35 8.13
N GLU A 57 8.62 5.16 8.05
CA GLU A 57 9.37 3.91 8.21
C GLU A 57 10.21 3.59 6.97
N THR A 58 9.65 3.83 5.78
CA THR A 58 10.33 3.52 4.51
C THR A 58 11.40 4.53 4.12
N GLN A 59 11.38 5.78 4.62
CA GLN A 59 12.41 6.79 4.28
C GLN A 59 13.82 6.41 4.72
N ARG A 60 13.95 5.47 5.67
CA ARG A 60 15.23 4.96 6.17
C ARG A 60 15.86 3.95 5.21
N TRP A 61 15.10 3.46 4.23
CA TRP A 61 15.57 2.52 3.22
C TRP A 61 16.35 3.23 2.11
N PRO A 62 17.13 2.48 1.32
CA PRO A 62 17.71 3.02 0.10
C PRO A 62 16.63 3.69 -0.79
N ALA A 63 16.98 4.84 -1.36
CA ALA A 63 16.03 5.72 -2.03
C ALA A 63 15.20 5.01 -3.11
N ASP A 64 15.79 4.10 -3.86
CA ASP A 64 15.08 3.36 -4.91
C ASP A 64 14.07 2.34 -4.33
N ILE A 65 14.40 1.72 -3.20
CA ILE A 65 13.51 0.74 -2.54
C ILE A 65 12.28 1.44 -1.96
N HIS A 66 12.47 2.55 -1.24
CA HIS A 66 11.32 3.30 -0.69
C HIS A 66 10.42 3.87 -1.80
N ARG A 67 11.02 4.33 -2.92
CA ARG A 67 10.28 4.84 -4.07
C ARG A 67 9.46 3.74 -4.73
N CYS A 68 10.06 2.58 -4.97
CA CYS A 68 9.35 1.42 -5.53
C CYS A 68 8.21 0.98 -4.61
N ALA A 69 8.46 0.86 -3.30
CA ALA A 69 7.42 0.52 -2.32
C ALA A 69 6.26 1.53 -2.33
N SER A 70 6.56 2.82 -2.43
CA SER A 70 5.56 3.90 -2.51
C SER A 70 4.71 3.83 -3.78
N VAL A 71 5.29 3.41 -4.92
CA VAL A 71 4.55 3.23 -6.18
C VAL A 71 3.54 2.08 -6.05
N TYR A 72 3.93 0.95 -5.48
CA TYR A 72 3.01 -0.18 -5.27
C TYR A 72 1.92 0.14 -4.25
N ALA A 73 2.25 0.88 -3.20
CA ALA A 73 1.32 1.23 -2.13
C ALA A 73 0.36 2.39 -2.49
N GLN A 74 0.54 3.05 -3.64
CA GLN A 74 -0.14 4.31 -3.94
C GLN A 74 -1.66 4.24 -3.81
N ALA A 75 -2.31 3.21 -4.36
CA ALA A 75 -3.77 3.10 -4.28
C ALA A 75 -4.27 2.69 -2.89
N ALA A 76 -3.41 2.12 -2.04
CA ALA A 76 -3.74 1.79 -0.66
C ALA A 76 -3.62 2.99 0.29
N LEU A 77 -2.77 3.96 -0.06
CA LEU A 77 -2.42 5.14 0.74
C LEU A 77 -2.93 6.46 0.14
N ALA A 78 -3.87 6.38 -0.82
CA ALA A 78 -4.44 7.50 -1.56
C ALA A 78 -5.38 8.35 -0.70
#